data_AF-V4I2T2-F1
#
_entry.id   AF-V4I2T2-F1
#
_cell.length_a   1.000
_cell.length_b   1.000
_cell.length_c   1.000
_cell.angle_alpha   90.00
_cell.angle_beta   90.00
_cell.angle_gamma   90.00
#
_symmetry.space_group_name_H-M   'P 1'
#
loop_
_entity.id
_entity.type
_entity.pdbx_description
1 polymer ?
#
loop_
_entity_poly.entity_id
_entity_poly.type
_entity_poly.pdbx_seq_one_letter_code
_entity_poly.pdbx_strand_id
1 'polypeptide(L)'
;MELIELIYISTVTNPLCDEELESLRRQCAAANQLRGISGMLLYDGHHFMQVIEGEKPKVEQLFEHIKQDKRHNNVEALICNPIKKRNFRKWAMGLIDLDKSPSYRKVKKSRPHRRLPLSYKLLKSFRNHEFEIDEHIERSFGN
;
A
#
# COMPACT_ATOMS: atom_id res chain seq x y z
N MET A 1 -22.80 3.22 -4.66
CA MET A 1 -21.64 2.46 -5.19
C MET A 1 -20.86 1.89 -4.02
N GLU A 2 -20.36 0.66 -4.14
CA GLU A 2 -19.62 -0.03 -3.07
C GLU A 2 -18.26 0.64 -2.81
N LEU A 3 -17.91 0.83 -1.54
CA LEU A 3 -16.62 1.34 -1.11
C LEU A 3 -15.72 0.15 -0.77
N ILE A 4 -14.51 0.11 -1.34
CA ILE A 4 -13.57 -0.99 -1.15
C ILE A 4 -12.20 -0.50 -0.65
N GLU A 5 -11.45 -1.40 -0.04
CA GLU A 5 -9.98 -1.32 0.09
C GLU A 5 -9.33 -2.36 -0.82
N LEU A 6 -8.31 -1.96 -1.57
CA LEU A 6 -7.43 -2.82 -2.33
C LEU A 6 -6.02 -2.68 -1.77
N ILE A 7 -5.37 -3.82 -1.52
CA ILE A 7 -3.98 -3.88 -1.05
C ILE A 7 -3.20 -4.69 -2.06
N TYR A 8 -2.09 -4.14 -2.53
CA TYR A 8 -1.18 -4.85 -3.40
C TYR A 8 0.27 -4.70 -2.94
N ILE A 9 1.10 -5.63 -3.40
CA ILE A 9 2.55 -5.57 -3.32
C ILE A 9 3.14 -5.64 -4.73
N SER A 10 4.30 -5.02 -4.94
CA SER A 10 5.04 -5.09 -6.20
C SER A 10 6.53 -4.96 -5.96
N THR A 11 7.33 -5.39 -6.94
CA THR A 11 8.79 -5.29 -6.89
C THR A 11 9.24 -4.06 -7.68
N VAL A 12 10.05 -3.22 -7.06
CA VAL A 12 10.57 -1.98 -7.65
C VAL A 12 11.58 -2.33 -8.75
N THR A 13 11.48 -1.71 -9.92
CA THR A 13 12.39 -2.00 -11.04
C THR A 13 13.75 -1.35 -10.86
N ASN A 14 13.77 -0.11 -10.37
CA ASN A 14 14.99 0.61 -9.99
C ASN A 14 14.71 1.35 -8.68
N PRO A 15 15.58 1.24 -7.66
CA PRO A 15 15.43 1.99 -6.43
C PRO A 15 15.29 3.49 -6.72
N LEU A 16 14.33 4.13 -6.06
CA LEU A 16 14.02 5.54 -6.24
C LEU A 16 14.77 6.36 -5.18
N CYS A 17 15.31 7.50 -5.59
CA CYS A 17 15.85 8.46 -4.64
C CYS A 17 14.73 9.26 -3.95
N ASP A 18 15.09 10.04 -2.92
CA ASP A 18 14.11 10.81 -2.14
C ASP A 18 13.29 11.78 -2.98
N GLU A 19 13.94 12.41 -3.96
CA GLU A 19 13.30 13.38 -4.84
C GLU A 19 12.27 12.70 -5.76
N GLU A 20 12.60 11.51 -6.25
CA GLU A 20 11.72 10.70 -7.10
C GLU A 20 10.53 10.16 -6.30
N LEU A 21 10.77 9.69 -5.06
CA LEU A 21 9.74 9.25 -4.13
C LEU A 21 8.77 10.38 -3.77
N GLU A 22 9.28 11.57 -3.45
CA GLU A 22 8.44 12.72 -3.13
C GLU A 22 7.69 13.25 -4.36
N SER A 23 8.31 13.16 -5.55
CA SER A 23 7.62 13.44 -6.82
C SER A 23 6.47 12.46 -7.06
N LEU A 24 6.72 11.16 -6.91
CA LEU A 24 5.70 10.11 -7.00
C LEU A 24 4.56 10.36 -6.02
N ARG A 25 4.87 10.63 -4.75
CA ARG A 25 3.86 10.91 -3.71
C ARG A 25 2.97 12.09 -4.10
N ARG A 26 3.56 13.20 -4.58
CA ARG A 26 2.82 14.40 -5.00
C ARG A 26 1.91 14.11 -6.19
N GLN A 27 2.41 13.41 -7.21
CA GLN A 27 1.64 13.01 -8.38
C GLN A 27 0.45 12.12 -7.99
N CYS A 28 0.70 11.07 -7.19
CA CYS A 28 -0.34 10.18 -6.69
C CYS A 28 -1.36 10.93 -5.83
N ALA A 29 -0.93 11.80 -4.92
CA ALA A 29 -1.84 12.56 -4.06
C ALA A 29 -2.77 13.47 -4.87
N ALA A 30 -2.24 14.23 -5.83
CA ALA A 30 -3.05 15.11 -6.68
C ALA A 30 -4.05 14.31 -7.52
N ALA A 31 -3.59 13.23 -8.16
CA ALA A 31 -4.44 12.42 -9.03
C ALA A 31 -5.50 11.63 -8.23
N ASN A 32 -5.17 11.16 -7.04
CA ASN A 32 -6.10 10.46 -6.16
C ASN A 32 -7.15 11.40 -5.58
N GLN A 33 -6.78 12.62 -5.23
CA GLN A 33 -7.74 13.61 -4.73
C GLN A 33 -8.85 13.88 -5.74
N LEU A 34 -8.50 14.07 -7.02
CA LEU A 34 -9.47 14.27 -8.10
C LEU A 34 -10.41 13.07 -8.31
N ARG A 35 -9.92 11.85 -8.05
CA ARG A 35 -10.70 10.61 -8.16
C ARG A 35 -11.45 10.26 -6.88
N GLY A 36 -11.29 11.02 -5.80
CA GLY A 36 -11.83 10.67 -4.49
C GLY A 36 -11.24 9.36 -3.97
N ILE A 37 -9.94 9.14 -4.17
CA ILE A 37 -9.18 7.98 -3.69
C ILE A 37 -8.34 8.42 -2.49
N SER A 38 -8.20 7.54 -1.50
CA SER A 38 -7.33 7.72 -0.34
C SER A 38 -6.46 6.48 -0.15
N GLY A 39 -5.35 6.60 0.58
CA GLY A 39 -4.47 5.45 0.74
C GLY A 39 -3.11 5.76 1.34
N MET A 40 -2.28 4.73 1.37
CA MET A 40 -0.90 4.82 1.82
C MET A 40 -0.01 3.90 0.99
N LEU A 41 1.19 4.38 0.69
CA LEU A 41 2.26 3.70 -0.02
C LEU A 41 3.44 3.52 0.96
N LEU A 42 3.94 2.29 1.07
CA LEU A 42 5.19 1.95 1.77
C LEU A 42 6.22 1.55 0.72
N TYR A 43 7.47 1.93 0.97
CA TYR A 43 8.63 1.64 0.14
C TYR A 43 9.81 1.25 1.03
N ASP A 44 10.53 0.19 0.68
CA ASP A 44 11.67 -0.35 1.43
C ASP A 44 12.97 -0.45 0.61
N GLY A 45 13.04 0.25 -0.53
CA GLY A 45 14.15 0.11 -1.48
C GLY A 45 13.87 -0.88 -2.60
N HIS A 46 13.17 -1.99 -2.31
CA HIS A 46 13.02 -3.15 -3.18
C HIS A 46 11.58 -3.45 -3.60
N HIS A 47 10.62 -3.08 -2.76
CA HIS A 47 9.20 -3.37 -2.94
C HIS A 47 8.35 -2.13 -2.66
N PHE A 48 7.18 -2.12 -3.28
CA PHE A 48 6.07 -1.27 -2.84
C PHE A 48 5.00 -2.12 -2.18
N MET A 49 4.41 -1.59 -1.11
CA MET A 49 3.11 -2.04 -0.62
C MET A 49 2.17 -0.85 -0.57
N GLN A 50 1.01 -0.95 -1.23
CA GLN A 50 0.05 0.14 -1.27
C GLN A 50 -1.34 -0.31 -0.85
N VAL A 51 -1.97 0.52 -0.03
CA VAL A 51 -3.40 0.45 0.28
C VAL A 51 -4.11 1.55 -0.49
N ILE A 52 -5.17 1.20 -1.21
CA ILE A 52 -6.01 2.10 -1.99
C ILE A 52 -7.46 1.93 -1.54
N GLU A 53 -8.13 3.04 -1.20
CA GLU A 53 -9.52 3.05 -0.76
C GLU A 53 -10.34 3.98 -1.65
N GLY A 54 -11.53 3.53 -2.05
CA GLY A 54 -12.37 4.29 -2.96
C GLY A 54 -13.62 3.55 -3.41
N GLU A 55 -14.43 4.23 -4.22
CA GLU A 55 -15.54 3.55 -4.91
C GLU A 55 -14.94 2.49 -5.84
N LYS A 56 -15.48 1.27 -5.77
CA LYS A 56 -15.00 0.09 -6.51
C LYS A 56 -14.54 0.38 -7.96
N PRO A 57 -15.36 0.96 -8.85
CA PRO A 57 -14.94 1.20 -10.22
C PRO A 57 -13.73 2.15 -10.34
N LYS A 58 -13.58 3.11 -9.42
CA LYS A 58 -12.45 4.06 -9.43
C LYS A 58 -11.17 3.40 -8.92
N VAL A 59 -11.28 2.52 -7.94
CA VAL A 59 -10.15 1.75 -7.40
C VAL A 59 -9.66 0.74 -8.44
N GLU A 60 -10.58 0.00 -9.06
CA GLU A 60 -10.25 -0.97 -10.11
C GLU A 60 -9.58 -0.28 -11.31
N GLN A 61 -10.15 0.84 -11.78
CA GLN A 61 -9.54 1.61 -12.87
C GLN A 61 -8.15 2.14 -12.52
N LEU A 62 -7.94 2.64 -11.30
CA LEU A 62 -6.62 3.08 -10.86
C LEU A 62 -5.65 1.90 -10.80
N PHE A 63 -6.10 0.74 -10.30
CA PHE A 63 -5.26 -0.43 -10.17
C PHE A 63 -4.79 -0.98 -11.52
N GLU A 64 -5.63 -0.96 -12.56
CA GLU A 64 -5.20 -1.29 -13.92
C GLU A 64 -4.12 -0.33 -14.45
N HIS A 65 -4.21 0.96 -14.13
CA HIS A 65 -3.15 1.92 -14.45
C HIS A 65 -1.85 1.61 -13.71
N ILE A 66 -1.96 1.26 -12.42
CA ILE A 66 -0.81 0.92 -11.58
C ILE A 66 -0.10 -0.33 -12.11
N LYS A 67 -0.82 -1.37 -12.55
CA LYS A 67 -0.19 -2.58 -13.11
C LYS A 67 0.72 -2.31 -14.32
N GLN A 68 0.47 -1.22 -15.05
CA GLN A 68 1.22 -0.86 -16.26
C GLN A 68 2.37 0.12 -15.98
N ASP A 69 2.53 0.57 -14.73
CA ASP A 69 3.58 1.51 -14.34
C ASP A 69 4.96 0.86 -14.44
N LYS A 70 5.91 1.52 -15.13
CA LYS A 70 7.25 0.97 -15.38
C LYS A 70 8.18 1.02 -14.17
N ARG A 71 7.79 1.71 -13.09
CA ARG A 71 8.57 1.82 -11.86
C ARG A 71 8.56 0.56 -11.00
N HIS A 72 7.71 -0.41 -11.34
CA HIS A 72 7.64 -1.70 -10.68
C HIS A 72 7.24 -2.82 -11.64
N ASN A 73 7.35 -4.05 -11.17
CA ASN A 73 6.85 -5.26 -11.82
C ASN A 73 6.26 -6.19 -10.74
N ASN A 74 5.84 -7.40 -11.14
CA ASN A 74 5.29 -8.41 -10.22
C ASN A 74 4.19 -7.84 -9.30
N VAL A 75 3.23 -7.12 -9.91
CA VAL A 75 2.16 -6.43 -9.19
C VAL A 75 1.08 -7.43 -8.80
N GLU A 76 0.92 -7.67 -7.50
CA GLU A 76 0.01 -8.68 -6.97
C GLU A 76 -0.98 -8.09 -5.98
N ALA A 77 -2.28 -8.23 -6.27
CA ALA A 77 -3.33 -7.86 -5.33
C ALA A 77 -3.41 -8.92 -4.22
N LEU A 78 -3.09 -8.51 -2.99
CA LEU A 78 -3.20 -9.36 -1.81
C LEU A 78 -4.64 -9.44 -1.32
N ILE A 79 -5.35 -8.31 -1.35
CA ILE A 79 -6.69 -8.16 -0.78
C ILE A 79 -7.51 -7.18 -1.61
N CYS A 80 -8.78 -7.51 -1.84
CA CYS A 80 -9.80 -6.58 -2.30
C CYS A 80 -11.08 -6.82 -1.50
N ASN A 81 -11.39 -5.92 -0.55
CA ASN A 81 -12.49 -6.11 0.39
C ASN A 81 -13.44 -4.91 0.42
N PRO A 82 -14.75 -5.14 0.58
CA PRO A 82 -15.68 -4.06 0.90
C PRO A 82 -15.39 -3.49 2.29
N ILE A 83 -15.40 -2.16 2.39
CA ILE A 83 -15.19 -1.44 3.66
C ILE A 83 -16.38 -0.52 3.95
N LYS A 84 -16.78 -0.45 5.22
CA LYS A 84 -17.88 0.45 5.67
C LYS A 84 -17.45 1.92 5.71
N LYS A 85 -16.16 2.16 5.91
CA LYS A 85 -15.54 3.49 5.98
C LYS A 85 -14.07 3.37 5.62
N ARG A 86 -13.53 4.42 5.02
CA ARG A 86 -12.10 4.59 4.76
C ARG A 86 -11.30 4.62 6.07
N ASN A 87 -10.21 3.87 6.13
CA ASN A 87 -9.25 3.87 7.22
C ASN A 87 -8.22 5.01 7.07
N PHE A 88 -7.92 5.43 5.83
CA PHE A 88 -6.87 6.40 5.51
C PHE A 88 -7.41 7.76 5.03
N ARG A 89 -8.59 8.17 5.50
CA ARG A 89 -9.32 9.39 5.05
C ARG A 89 -8.49 10.68 5.02
N LYS A 90 -7.46 10.80 5.85
CA LYS A 90 -6.63 12.01 5.97
C LYS A 90 -5.59 12.12 4.86
N TRP A 91 -5.36 11.07 4.09
CA TRP A 91 -4.29 11.03 3.10
C TRP A 91 -4.83 10.64 1.72
N ALA A 92 -4.73 11.58 0.77
CA ALA A 92 -4.93 11.25 -0.64
C ALA A 92 -3.88 10.21 -1.11
N MET A 93 -2.65 10.34 -0.61
CA MET A 93 -1.63 9.28 -0.58
C MET A 93 -0.55 9.62 0.45
N GLY A 94 -0.46 8.84 1.53
CA GLY A 94 0.68 8.88 2.44
C GLY A 94 1.85 8.10 1.82
N LEU A 95 3.10 8.53 2.05
CA LEU A 95 4.29 7.77 1.69
C LEU A 95 5.15 7.57 2.93
N ILE A 96 5.62 6.35 3.14
CA ILE A 96 6.62 6.03 4.15
C ILE A 96 7.78 5.29 3.48
N ASP A 97 8.95 5.92 3.48
CA ASP A 97 10.23 5.28 3.20
C ASP A 97 10.72 4.58 4.48
N LEU A 98 10.90 3.27 4.40
CA LEU A 98 11.29 2.42 5.53
C LEU A 98 12.79 2.47 5.84
N ASP A 99 13.64 2.76 4.86
CA ASP A 99 15.08 2.88 5.05
C ASP A 99 15.47 4.18 5.74
N LYS A 100 14.72 5.26 5.46
CA LYS A 100 15.04 6.61 5.95
C LYS A 100 14.23 7.07 7.16
N SER A 101 13.34 6.24 7.68
CA SER A 101 12.52 6.56 8.86
C SER A 101 12.93 5.74 10.09
N PRO A 102 14.08 6.02 10.74
CA PRO A 102 14.47 5.38 12.00
C PRO A 102 13.46 5.65 13.12
N SER A 103 12.68 6.75 13.00
CA SER A 103 11.59 7.13 13.90
C SER A 103 10.44 6.11 13.95
N TYR A 104 10.27 5.29 12.91
CA TYR A 104 9.22 4.27 12.84
C TYR A 104 9.65 2.88 13.36
N ARG A 105 10.93 2.68 13.74
CA ARG A 105 11.41 1.48 14.46
C ARG A 105 10.76 1.28 15.83
N LYS A 106 10.06 2.29 16.37
CA LYS A 106 9.33 2.23 17.64
C LYS A 106 7.82 2.35 17.44
N VAL A 107 7.18 1.40 16.75
CA VAL A 107 5.78 1.11 17.12
C VAL A 107 5.82 0.42 18.47
N LYS A 108 5.68 1.23 19.52
CA LYS A 108 5.47 0.77 20.89
C LYS A 108 4.42 -0.35 20.84
N LYS A 109 4.66 -1.43 21.61
CA LYS A 109 3.66 -2.43 21.98
C LYS A 109 2.52 -1.73 22.74
N SER A 110 1.70 -0.92 22.07
CA SER A 110 0.48 -0.37 22.65
C SER A 110 -0.54 -1.50 22.64
N ARG A 111 -0.76 -2.01 23.86
CA ARG A 111 -1.85 -2.84 24.41
C ARG A 111 -3.01 -3.17 23.45
N PRO A 112 -3.64 -4.37 23.57
CA PRO A 112 -4.55 -4.93 22.57
C PRO A 112 -5.74 -3.99 22.31
N HIS A 113 -5.64 -3.17 21.27
CA HIS A 113 -6.75 -2.36 20.81
C HIS A 113 -7.51 -3.20 19.78
N ARG A 114 -8.81 -3.39 20.03
CA ARG A 114 -9.87 -3.84 19.12
C ARG A 114 -9.39 -4.14 17.68
N ARG A 115 -9.59 -5.39 17.23
CA ARG A 115 -9.35 -5.92 15.86
C ARG A 115 -8.93 -4.82 14.86
N LEU A 116 -7.63 -4.56 14.77
CA LEU A 116 -7.07 -3.64 13.78
C LEU A 116 -7.48 -4.11 12.37
N PRO A 117 -7.79 -3.19 11.44
CA PRO A 117 -8.03 -3.54 10.04
C PRO A 117 -6.86 -4.38 9.49
N LEU A 118 -7.16 -5.30 8.59
CA LEU A 118 -6.15 -6.20 8.02
C LEU A 118 -5.07 -5.41 7.26
N SER A 119 -5.47 -4.34 6.56
CA SER A 119 -4.54 -3.36 5.97
C SER A 119 -3.50 -2.86 6.97
N TYR A 120 -3.92 -2.48 8.18
CA TYR A 120 -2.97 -2.05 9.21
C TYR A 120 -2.03 -3.17 9.67
N LYS A 121 -2.51 -4.41 9.75
CA LYS A 121 -1.67 -5.56 10.12
C LYS A 121 -0.63 -5.85 9.05
N LEU A 122 -1.03 -5.85 7.77
CA LEU A 122 -0.13 -6.09 6.64
C LEU A 122 0.93 -5.00 6.54
N LEU A 123 0.55 -3.72 6.64
CA LEU A 123 1.52 -2.62 6.66
C LEU A 123 2.50 -2.74 7.83
N LYS A 124 2.04 -3.23 8.99
CA LYS A 124 2.89 -3.47 10.16
C LYS A 124 3.88 -4.63 9.92
N SER A 125 3.42 -5.73 9.32
CA SER A 125 4.26 -6.89 9.00
C SER A 125 5.29 -6.57 7.92
N PHE A 126 4.88 -5.87 6.85
CA PHE A 126 5.78 -5.39 5.80
C PHE A 126 6.88 -4.50 6.38
N ARG A 127 6.53 -3.53 7.24
CA ARG A 127 7.52 -2.70 7.96
C ARG A 127 8.52 -3.53 8.77
N ASN A 128 8.05 -4.58 9.43
CA ASN A 128 8.89 -5.38 10.30
C ASN A 128 9.77 -6.39 9.51
N HIS A 129 9.69 -6.42 8.17
CA HIS A 129 10.22 -7.49 7.33
C HIS A 129 9.74 -8.89 7.80
N GLU A 130 8.58 -8.95 8.45
CA GLU A 130 7.91 -10.20 8.85
C GLU A 130 7.07 -10.77 7.70
N PHE A 131 7.23 -10.21 6.50
CA PHE A 131 6.64 -10.68 5.27
C PHE A 131 7.70 -11.53 4.56
N GLU A 132 7.66 -12.85 4.74
CA GLU A 132 8.30 -13.74 3.78
C GLU A 132 7.40 -13.75 2.54
N ILE A 133 7.81 -12.98 1.52
CA ILE A 133 7.10 -12.87 0.24
C ILE A 133 6.91 -14.26 -0.38
N ASP A 134 7.91 -15.14 -0.21
CA ASP A 134 7.93 -16.49 -0.79
C ASP A 134 6.83 -17.40 -0.22
N GLU A 135 6.59 -17.40 1.10
CA GLU A 135 5.58 -18.31 1.69
C GLU A 135 4.13 -17.89 1.39
N HIS A 136 3.84 -16.61 1.18
CA HIS A 136 2.45 -16.15 0.94
C HIS A 136 2.03 -16.26 -0.53
N ILE A 137 2.99 -16.13 -1.46
CA ILE A 137 2.79 -16.43 -2.88
C ILE A 137 2.58 -17.93 -3.06
N GLU A 138 3.40 -18.77 -2.41
CA GLU A 138 3.22 -20.23 -2.49
C GLU A 138 1.97 -20.73 -1.77
N ARG A 139 1.55 -20.16 -0.63
CA ARG A 139 0.33 -20.62 0.06
C ARG A 139 -0.97 -20.12 -0.54
N SER A 140 -0.94 -19.01 -1.27
CA SER A 140 -2.12 -18.46 -1.95
C SER A 140 -2.29 -19.02 -3.37
N PHE A 141 -1.26 -19.65 -3.94
CA PHE A 141 -1.24 -20.20 -5.31
C PHE A 141 -0.62 -21.62 -5.45
N GLY A 142 -0.28 -22.30 -4.35
CA GLY A 142 0.24 -23.66 -4.32
C GLY A 142 -0.89 -24.70 -4.28
N ASN A 143 -1.32 -25.10 -5.47
CA ASN A 143 -2.33 -26.13 -5.82
C ASN A 143 -3.77 -25.94 -5.32
#